data_AF-A0A7Y6BU28-F1
#
_entry.id   AF-A0A7Y6BU28-F1
#
_cell.length_a   1.000
_cell.length_b   1.000
_cell.length_c   1.000
_cell.angle_alpha   90.00
_cell.angle_beta   90.00
_cell.angle_gamma   90.00
#
_symmetry.space_group_name_H-M   'P 1'
#
loop_
_entity.id
_entity.type
_entity.pdbx_description
1 polymer ?
#
loop_
_entity_poly.entity_id
_entity_poly.type
_entity_poly.pdbx_seq_one_letter_code
_entity_poly.pdbx_strand_id
1 'polypeptide(L)' 'MFNSDFERLQYYYEKKWAKEPQLRQYVSFGVITPEEFEQITAQQYEA' A
#
# COMPACT_ATOMS: atom_id res chain seq x y z
N MET A 1 3.79 5.40 -16.71
CA MET A 1 2.47 5.21 -16.09
C MET A 1 2.50 3.85 -15.42
N PHE A 2 1.91 3.68 -14.23
CA PHE A 2 1.99 2.42 -13.45
C PHE A 2 1.09 1.34 -14.06
N ASN A 3 1.45 0.07 -13.91
CA ASN A 3 0.69 -1.07 -14.46
C ASN A 3 -0.27 -1.70 -13.44
N SER A 4 -0.15 -1.35 -12.15
CA SER A 4 -1.04 -1.82 -11.09
C SER A 4 -1.18 -0.79 -9.96
N ASP A 5 -2.24 -0.94 -9.15
CA ASP A 5 -2.43 -0.14 -7.94
C ASP A 5 -1.31 -0.39 -6.91
N PHE A 6 -0.80 -1.62 -6.84
CA PHE A 6 0.38 -1.99 -6.05
C PHE A 6 1.61 -1.17 -6.43
N GLU A 7 2.00 -1.15 -7.71
CA GLU A 7 3.17 -0.39 -8.19
C GLU A 7 3.03 1.11 -7.89
N ARG A 8 1.82 1.66 -8.08
CA ARG A 8 1.53 3.07 -7.80
C ARG A 8 1.68 3.38 -6.32
N LEU A 9 1.10 2.56 -5.44
CA LEU A 9 1.11 2.78 -4.00
C LEU A 9 2.48 2.54 -3.38
N GLN A 10 3.24 1.57 -3.90
CA GLN A 10 4.65 1.39 -3.54
C GLN A 10 5.45 2.66 -3.84
N TYR A 11 5.33 3.20 -5.06
CA TYR A 11 6.02 4.43 -5.45
C TYR A 11 5.58 5.62 -4.56
N TYR A 12 4.29 5.76 -4.27
CA TYR A 12 3.80 6.84 -3.39
C TYR A 12 4.33 6.72 -1.97
N TYR A 13 4.47 5.50 -1.45
CA TYR A 13 5.02 5.26 -0.13
C TYR A 13 6.54 5.57 -0.08
N GLU A 14 7.29 5.16 -1.11
CA GLU A 14 8.70 5.50 -1.27
C GLU A 14 8.92 7.02 -1.32
N LYS A 15 8.05 7.75 -2.02
CA LYS A 15 8.07 9.22 -2.10
C LYS A 15 7.48 9.92 -0.86
N LYS A 16 7.01 9.17 0.14
CA LYS A 16 6.35 9.69 1.35
C LYS A 16 5.08 10.49 1.06
N TRP A 17 4.45 10.27 -0.09
CA TRP A 17 3.15 10.84 -0.46
C TRP A 17 1.99 10.02 0.10
N ALA A 18 2.18 8.71 0.16
CA ALA A 18 1.33 7.81 0.95
C ALA A 18 2.04 7.46 2.26
N LYS A 19 1.27 7.36 3.33
CA LYS A 19 1.71 6.86 4.65
C LYS A 19 0.97 5.57 4.98
N GLU A 20 1.49 4.83 5.94
CA GLU A 20 0.93 3.57 6.41
C GLU A 20 -0.58 3.63 6.71
N PRO A 21 -1.15 4.67 7.39
CA PRO A 21 -2.59 4.71 7.63
C PRO A 21 -3.43 4.81 6.35
N GLN A 22 -2.90 5.44 5.30
CA GLN A 22 -3.57 5.52 4.00
C GLN A 22 -3.49 4.18 3.28
N LEU A 23 -2.36 3.48 3.35
CA LEU A 23 -2.23 2.13 2.78
C LEU A 23 -3.19 1.14 3.46
N ARG A 24 -3.40 1.23 4.78
CA ARG A 24 -4.43 0.43 5.48
C ARG A 24 -5.84 0.70 4.95
N GLN A 25 -6.17 1.94 4.62
CA GLN A 25 -7.45 2.27 3.97
C GLN A 25 -7.55 1.66 2.57
N TYR A 26 -6.46 1.65 1.80
CA TYR A 26 -6.47 0.98 0.50
C TYR A 26 -6.67 -0.53 0.60
N VAL A 27 -6.16 -1.16 1.66
CA VAL A 27 -6.48 -2.56 1.98
C VAL A 27 -7.96 -2.73 2.30
N SER A 28 -8.54 -1.88 3.16
CA SER A 28 -9.96 -1.98 3.51
C SER A 28 -10.91 -1.70 2.34
N PHE A 29 -10.47 -0.92 1.35
CA PHE A 29 -11.19 -0.68 0.11
C PHE A 29 -10.96 -1.77 -0.95
N GLY A 30 -10.10 -2.75 -0.69
CA GLY A 30 -9.79 -3.84 -1.63
C GLY A 30 -8.95 -3.40 -2.83
N VAL A 31 -8.24 -2.26 -2.72
CA VAL A 31 -7.37 -1.73 -3.78
C VAL A 31 -6.03 -2.47 -3.82
N ILE A 32 -5.55 -2.88 -2.66
CA ILE A 32 -4.39 -3.78 -2.49
C ILE A 32 -4.73 -4.83 -1.44
N THR A 33 -4.03 -5.95 -1.44
CA THR A 33 -4.21 -7.00 -0.42
C THR A 33 -3.42 -6.70 0.86
N PRO A 34 -3.73 -7.37 1.99
CA PRO A 34 -2.88 -7.34 3.18
C PRO A 34 -1.43 -7.67 2.86
N GLU A 35 -1.16 -8.70 2.06
CA GLU A 35 0.20 -9.12 1.69
C GLU A 35 0.94 -8.03 0.89
N GLU A 36 0.24 -7.36 -0.03
CA GLU A 36 0.78 -6.23 -0.79
C GLU A 36 1.11 -5.03 0.12
N PHE A 37 0.28 -4.77 1.15
CA PHE A 37 0.60 -3.77 2.17
C PHE A 37 1.89 -4.12 2.92
N GLU A 38 2.07 -5.38 3.30
CA GLU A 38 3.28 -5.83 4.01
C GLU A 38 4.52 -5.67 3.13
N GLN A 39 4.40 -5.96 1.84
CA GLN A 39 5.49 -5.75 0.87
C GLN A 39 5.86 -4.26 0.72
N ILE A 40 4.87 -3.37 0.70
CA ILE A 40 5.11 -1.91 0.57
C ILE A 40 5.75 -1.34 1.85
N THR A 41 5.26 -1.75 3.01
CA THR A 41 5.58 -1.10 4.30
C THR A 41 6.64 -1.81 5.12
N ALA A 42 6.94 -3.08 4.81
CA ALA A 42 7.71 -4.01 5.62
C ALA A 42 7.15 -4.21 7.05
N GLN A 43 5.85 -3.99 7.23
CA GLN A 43 5.14 -4.17 8.49
C GLN A 43 3.97 -5.13 8.30
N GLN A 44 3.66 -5.89 9.34
CA GLN A 44 2.50 -6.79 9.31
C GLN A 44 1.18 -6.01 9.26
N TYR A 45 0.25 -6.52 8.46
CA TYR A 45 -1.11 -6.00 8.41
C TYR A 45 -1.93 -6.59 9.55
N GLU A 46 -2.08 -5.84 10.62
CA GLU A 46 -3.05 -6.12 11.68
C GLU A 46 -4.39 -5.45 11.34
N ALA A 47 -5.46 -6.27 11.25
CA ALA A 47 -6.81 -5.84 10.89
C ALA A 47 -7.58 -5.20 12.06
#